data_AF-A0A8S9FXI7-F1
#
_entry.id   AF-A0A8S9FXI7-F1
#
_cell.length_a   1.000
_cell.length_b   1.000
_cell.length_c   1.000
_cell.angle_alpha   90.00
_cell.angle_beta   90.00
_cell.angle_gamma   90.00
#
_symmetry.space_group_name_H-M   'P 1'
#
loop_
_entity.id
_entity.type
_entity.pdbx_description
1 polymer ?
#
loop_
_entity_poly.entity_id
_entity_poly.type
_entity_poly.pdbx_seq_one_letter_code
_entity_poly.pdbx_strand_id
1 'polypeptide(L)'
;MDIDQYCFKRDVLFCYDLKLPEDFVPINQDGEVESFKLIPVAQVANVIRETSFFKANCSLVIIDFLFRHGFIRPESSGYLDLYRSLRNGDCS
;
A
#
# COMPACT_ATOMS: atom_id res chain seq x y z
N MET A 1 19.37 -15.59 -26.04
CA MET A 1 18.34 -14.54 -26.22
C MET A 1 17.36 -14.75 -25.09
N ASP A 2 17.56 -14.04 -23.99
CA ASP A 2 16.69 -14.12 -22.81
C ASP A 2 15.31 -13.54 -23.15
N ILE A 3 14.28 -14.38 -23.06
CA ILE A 3 12.88 -14.03 -23.29
C ILE A 3 12.25 -13.35 -22.06
N ASP A 4 12.96 -13.24 -20.95
CA ASP A 4 12.41 -12.77 -19.67
C ASP A 4 12.69 -11.29 -19.38
N GLN A 5 12.64 -10.39 -20.38
CA GLN A 5 13.07 -9.02 -20.12
C GLN A 5 12.02 -8.15 -19.40
N TYR A 6 10.70 -8.38 -19.55
CA TYR A 6 9.68 -7.67 -18.75
C TYR A 6 8.35 -8.45 -18.65
N CYS A 7 7.93 -8.83 -17.44
CA CYS A 7 6.56 -9.27 -17.16
C CYS A 7 5.76 -8.09 -16.60
N PHE A 8 4.90 -7.50 -17.43
CA PHE A 8 3.98 -6.44 -16.99
C PHE A 8 2.72 -7.07 -16.42
N LYS A 9 2.42 -6.78 -15.15
CA LYS A 9 1.16 -7.18 -14.51
C LYS A 9 0.20 -6.00 -14.48
N ARG A 10 -1.02 -6.25 -14.96
CA ARG A 10 -2.16 -5.35 -14.78
C ARG A 10 -3.04 -5.93 -13.68
N ASP A 11 -2.79 -5.47 -12.46
CA ASP A 11 -3.51 -5.93 -11.27
C ASP A 11 -4.50 -4.86 -10.80
N VAL A 12 -5.68 -5.29 -10.36
CA VAL A 12 -6.63 -4.45 -9.62
C VAL A 12 -6.64 -4.92 -8.17
N LEU A 13 -6.35 -4.01 -7.24
CA LEU A 13 -6.29 -4.30 -5.81
C LEU A 13 -7.55 -3.73 -5.12
N PHE A 14 -8.43 -4.60 -4.66
CA PHE A 14 -9.60 -4.20 -3.86
C PHE A 14 -9.17 -3.95 -2.42
N CYS A 15 -9.23 -2.68 -2.00
CA CYS A 15 -8.79 -2.25 -0.68
C CYS A 15 -9.98 -2.18 0.30
N TYR A 16 -9.77 -2.68 1.52
CA TYR A 16 -10.76 -2.68 2.60
C TYR A 16 -10.14 -2.06 3.85
N ASP A 17 -10.95 -1.29 4.57
CA ASP A 17 -10.59 -0.76 5.88
C ASP A 17 -11.41 -1.47 6.96
N LEU A 18 -10.74 -1.85 8.04
CA LEU A 18 -11.38 -2.47 9.19
C LEU A 18 -10.91 -1.76 10.46
N LYS A 19 -11.85 -1.15 11.19
CA LYS A 19 -11.59 -0.60 12.52
C LYS A 19 -11.61 -1.75 13.52
N LEU A 20 -10.51 -1.91 14.26
CA LEU A 20 -10.34 -2.97 15.25
C LEU A 20 -10.51 -2.41 16.68
N PRO A 21 -10.90 -3.26 17.64
CA PRO A 21 -10.77 -2.96 19.08
C PRO A 21 -9.30 -2.66 19.46
N GLU A 22 -9.09 -1.83 20.48
CA GLU A 22 -7.74 -1.45 20.93
C GLU A 22 -6.96 -2.62 21.53
N ASP A 23 -7.66 -3.62 22.08
CA ASP A 23 -7.12 -4.82 22.70
C ASP A 23 -6.97 -5.99 21.71
N PHE A 24 -7.29 -5.80 20.44
CA PHE A 24 -7.14 -6.84 19.43
C PHE A 24 -5.66 -7.15 19.14
N VAL A 25 -5.30 -8.42 19.23
CA VAL A 25 -3.96 -8.92 18.86
C VAL A 25 -4.10 -9.97 17.76
N PRO A 26 -3.58 -9.72 16.54
CA PRO A 26 -3.65 -10.69 15.46
C PRO A 26 -2.76 -11.91 15.75
N ILE A 27 -3.28 -13.11 15.47
CA ILE A 27 -2.58 -14.39 15.63
C ILE A 27 -2.46 -15.02 14.25
N ASN A 28 -1.25 -15.43 13.87
CA ASN A 28 -1.05 -16.21 12.65
C ASN A 28 -1.62 -17.63 12.84
N GLN A 29 -2.46 -18.08 11.91
CA GLN A 29 -3.16 -19.37 12.00
C GLN A 29 -2.64 -20.44 11.04
N ASP A 30 -2.10 -20.05 9.88
CA ASP A 30 -1.77 -20.97 8.78
C ASP A 30 -0.29 -20.98 8.39
N GLY A 31 0.52 -20.11 8.99
CA GLY A 31 1.95 -20.04 8.70
C GLY A 31 2.32 -19.14 7.53
N GLU A 32 1.37 -18.46 6.88
CA GLU A 32 1.67 -17.61 5.71
C GLU A 32 2.50 -16.36 6.08
N VAL A 33 2.39 -15.89 7.31
CA VAL A 33 3.09 -14.68 7.81
C VAL A 33 3.97 -14.99 9.00
N GLU A 34 5.16 -14.40 9.09
CA GLU A 34 6.05 -14.67 10.23
C GLU A 34 5.53 -14.04 11.54
N SER A 35 5.13 -12.77 11.48
CA SER A 35 4.65 -12.01 12.65
C SER A 35 3.86 -10.77 12.25
N PHE A 36 3.14 -10.20 13.22
CA PHE A 36 2.46 -8.91 13.08
C PHE A 36 3.12 -7.85 13.96
N LYS A 37 3.15 -6.60 13.48
CA LYS A 37 3.61 -5.44 14.24
C LYS A 37 2.61 -4.30 14.09
N LEU A 38 2.18 -3.75 15.23
CA LEU A 38 1.39 -2.52 15.27
C LEU A 38 2.34 -1.33 15.15
N ILE A 39 2.14 -0.49 14.13
CA ILE A 39 3.03 0.64 13.82
C ILE A 39 2.18 1.91 13.66
N PRO A 40 2.60 3.06 14.21
CA PRO A 40 1.94 4.34 13.97
C PRO A 40 1.92 4.70 12.48
N VAL A 41 0.78 5.20 11.99
CA VAL A 41 0.60 5.54 10.57
C VAL A 41 1.67 6.52 10.05
N ALA A 42 2.09 7.49 10.87
CA ALA A 42 3.15 8.43 10.50
C ALA A 42 4.50 7.74 10.22
N GLN A 43 4.84 6.68 10.96
CA GLN A 43 6.05 5.90 10.71
C GLN A 43 5.91 5.08 9.44
N VAL A 44 4.75 4.46 9.21
CA VAL A 44 4.47 3.74 7.96
C VAL A 44 4.62 4.66 6.75
N ALA A 45 4.10 5.88 6.82
CA ALA A 45 4.23 6.88 5.76
C ALA A 45 5.69 7.25 5.47
N ASN A 46 6.53 7.42 6.50
CA ASN A 46 7.96 7.67 6.33
C ASN A 46 8.68 6.48 5.68
N VAL A 47 8.39 5.25 6.12
CA VAL A 47 8.97 4.03 5.55
C VAL A 47 8.66 3.91 4.06
N ILE A 48 7.42 4.19 3.66
CA ILE A 48 7.00 4.19 2.24
C ILE A 48 7.72 5.26 1.43
N ARG A 49 7.95 6.44 2.02
CA ARG A 49 8.59 7.56 1.32
C ARG A 49 10.09 7.34 1.12
N GLU A 50 10.75 6.73 2.09
CA GLU A 50 12.21 6.72 2.18
C GLU A 50 12.84 5.37 1.81
N THR A 51 12.04 4.31 1.72
CA THR A 51 12.56 2.95 1.57
C THR A 51 11.71 2.08 0.64
N SER A 52 12.28 0.96 0.21
CA SER A 52 11.57 -0.11 -0.51
C SER A 52 11.29 -1.31 0.39
N PHE A 53 11.01 -1.08 1.69
CA PHE A 53 10.84 -2.15 2.68
C PHE A 53 9.63 -3.05 2.41
N PHE A 54 8.52 -2.46 1.93
CA PHE A 54 7.31 -3.21 1.59
C PHE A 54 7.36 -3.72 0.15
N LYS A 55 6.65 -4.83 -0.11
CA LYS A 55 6.39 -5.29 -1.48
C LYS A 55 5.70 -4.20 -2.28
N ALA A 56 6.03 -4.06 -3.56
CA ALA A 56 5.51 -2.98 -4.42
C ALA A 56 3.98 -2.84 -4.36
N ASN A 57 3.23 -3.94 -4.52
CA ASN A 57 1.76 -3.91 -4.48
C ASN A 57 1.23 -3.52 -3.09
N CYS A 58 1.90 -3.91 -2.01
CA CYS A 58 1.52 -3.50 -0.64
C CYS A 58 1.74 -1.99 -0.43
N SER A 59 2.83 -1.44 -0.98
CA SER A 59 3.08 0.01 -0.91
C SER A 59 1.95 0.81 -1.55
N LEU A 60 1.38 0.32 -2.67
CA LEU A 60 0.24 0.97 -3.32
C LEU A 60 -1.02 0.97 -2.43
N VAL A 61 -1.32 -0.13 -1.75
CA VAL A 61 -2.44 -0.22 -0.79
C VAL A 61 -2.25 0.73 0.38
N ILE A 62 -1.01 0.88 0.87
CA ILE A 62 -0.70 1.82 1.96
C ILE A 62 -0.83 3.26 1.48
N ILE A 63 -0.31 3.60 0.31
CA ILE A 63 -0.45 4.94 -0.29
C ILE A 63 -1.94 5.29 -0.46
N ASP A 64 -2.74 4.34 -0.98
CA ASP A 64 -4.19 4.48 -1.10
C ASP A 64 -4.86 4.82 0.24
N PHE A 65 -4.52 4.09 1.30
CA PHE A 65 -5.00 4.36 2.65
C PHE A 65 -4.61 5.78 3.11
N LEU A 66 -3.36 6.19 2.90
CA LEU A 66 -2.87 7.50 3.30
C LEU A 66 -3.60 8.65 2.57
N PHE A 67 -3.96 8.47 1.29
CA PHE A 67 -4.81 9.41 0.56
C PHE A 67 -6.22 9.48 1.14
N ARG A 68 -6.90 8.32 1.29
CA ARG A 68 -8.29 8.27 1.75
C ARG A 68 -8.50 8.81 3.16
N HIS A 69 -7.48 8.71 4.01
CA HIS A 69 -7.49 9.23 5.39
C HIS A 69 -6.84 10.60 5.56
N GLY A 70 -6.40 11.25 4.47
CA GLY A 70 -5.90 12.64 4.49
C GLY A 70 -4.49 12.82 5.07
N PHE A 71 -3.70 11.74 5.15
CA PHE A 71 -2.29 11.82 5.54
C PHE A 71 -1.40 12.37 4.42
N ILE A 72 -1.75 12.08 3.16
CA ILE A 72 -1.19 12.76 2.00
C ILE A 72 -2.12 13.92 1.66
N ARG A 73 -1.60 15.15 1.71
CA ARG A 73 -2.40 16.36 1.53
C ARG A 73 -2.27 16.96 0.14
N PRO A 74 -3.30 17.65 -0.40
CA PRO A 74 -3.27 18.28 -1.73
C PRO A 74 -2.08 19.22 -1.98
N GLU A 75 -1.54 19.82 -0.93
CA GLU A 75 -0.39 20.73 -0.99
C GLU A 75 0.95 20.00 -1.21
N SER A 76 0.94 18.67 -1.15
CA SER A 76 2.13 17.84 -1.37
C SER A 76 2.54 17.88 -2.84
N SER A 77 3.84 18.01 -3.11
CA SER A 77 4.36 17.99 -4.48
C SER A 77 3.98 16.68 -5.19
N GLY A 78 3.48 16.78 -6.42
CA GLY A 78 3.09 15.62 -7.24
C GLY A 78 1.80 14.92 -6.80
N TYR A 79 0.99 15.52 -5.91
CA TYR A 79 -0.25 14.93 -5.39
C TYR A 79 -1.17 14.37 -6.48
N LEU A 80 -1.47 15.19 -7.50
CA LEU A 80 -2.39 14.82 -8.57
C LEU A 80 -1.81 13.73 -9.49
N ASP A 81 -0.51 13.77 -9.77
CA ASP A 81 0.16 12.78 -10.61
C ASP A 81 0.17 11.41 -9.92
N LEU A 82 0.48 11.39 -8.62
CA LEU A 82 0.44 10.18 -7.81
C LEU A 82 -0.98 9.63 -7.71
N TYR A 83 -1.97 10.49 -7.42
CA TYR A 83 -3.37 10.10 -7.32
C TYR A 83 -3.89 9.49 -8.63
N ARG A 84 -3.60 10.16 -9.76
CA ARG A 84 -3.95 9.66 -11.10
C ARG A 84 -3.29 8.32 -11.38
N SER A 85 -2.00 8.16 -11.06
CA SER A 85 -1.27 6.92 -11.31
C SER A 85 -1.84 5.73 -10.54
N LEU A 86 -2.31 5.96 -9.31
CA LEU A 86 -2.94 4.94 -8.46
C LEU A 86 -4.31 4.48 -8.99
N ARG A 87 -4.96 5.30 -9.81
CA ARG A 87 -6.31 5.06 -10.36
C ARG A 87 -6.29 4.77 -11.86
N ASN A 88 -5.11 4.57 -12.44
CA ASN A 88 -4.98 4.36 -13.87
C ASN A 88 -5.26 2.89 -14.23
N GLY A 89 -6.26 2.67 -15.08
CA GLY A 89 -6.58 1.36 -15.64
C GLY A 89 -7.94 1.37 -16.33
N ASP A 90 -8.01 0.83 -17.55
CA ASP A 90 -9.28 0.52 -18.21
C ASP A 90 -9.86 -0.76 -17.60
N CYS A 91 -11.07 -0.68 -17.05
CA CYS A 91 -11.84 -1.82 -16.57
C CYS A 91 -12.81 -2.40 -17.64
N SER A 92 -12.57 -2.08 -18.91
CA SER A 92 -13.38 -2.54 -20.06
C SER A 92 -13.26 -4.04 -20.29
#